data_AF-A0AAP2DYE5-F1
#
_entry.id   AF-A0AAP2DYE5-F1
#
_cell.length_a   1.000
_cell.length_b   1.000
_cell.length_c   1.000
_cell.angle_alpha   90.00
_cell.angle_beta   90.00
_cell.angle_gamma   90.00
#
_symmetry.space_group_name_H-M   'P 1'
#
loop_
_entity.id
_entity.type
_entity.pdbx_description
1 polymer ?
#
loop_
_entity_poly.entity_id
_entity_poly.type
_entity_poly.pdbx_seq_one_letter_code
_entity_poly.pdbx_strand_id
1 'polypeptide(L)'
;MNILLKSVAACLLLATLASCDYLISYRGFVLDSQTEKPIKDATVTFDKQPYNTDSLGYFEIHYLGGRPDYHFAVEKRTYHKGQLTIEYDDNNEVYKIEKIEIAQRIPFNSMNFKVTDDTLTFYLKKLIE
;
A
#
# COMPACT_ATOMS: atom_id res chain seq x y z
N MET A 1 -3.03 -7.41 55.13
CA MET A 1 -3.26 -6.20 54.31
C MET A 1 -2.36 -6.27 53.07
N ASN A 2 -2.76 -6.99 52.02
CA ASN A 2 -1.94 -7.15 50.79
C ASN A 2 -2.82 -7.44 49.53
N ILE A 3 -4.06 -6.93 49.51
CA ILE A 3 -4.98 -7.12 48.38
C ILE A 3 -5.00 -5.86 47.48
N LEU A 4 -4.65 -4.68 48.03
CA LEU A 4 -4.54 -3.45 47.24
C LEU A 4 -3.35 -3.44 46.26
N LEU A 5 -2.23 -4.09 46.60
CA LEU A 5 -1.02 -4.03 45.76
C LEU A 5 -1.14 -4.85 44.46
N LYS A 6 -1.97 -5.90 44.44
CA LYS A 6 -2.21 -6.73 43.24
C LYS A 6 -3.17 -6.08 42.24
N SER A 7 -4.09 -5.23 42.72
CA SER A 7 -5.09 -4.58 41.85
C SER A 7 -4.51 -3.41 41.04
N VAL A 8 -3.55 -2.67 41.61
CA VAL A 8 -2.91 -1.55 40.90
C VAL A 8 -2.00 -2.04 39.77
N ALA A 9 -1.31 -3.17 39.96
CA ALA A 9 -0.46 -3.76 38.92
C ALA A 9 -1.27 -4.27 37.71
N ALA A 10 -2.48 -4.78 37.92
CA ALA A 10 -3.36 -5.23 36.83
C ALA A 10 -3.90 -4.08 35.98
N CYS A 11 -4.23 -2.93 36.60
CA CYS A 11 -4.62 -1.72 35.86
C CYS A 11 -3.44 -1.08 35.11
N LEU A 12 -2.21 -1.14 35.65
CA LEU A 12 -1.04 -0.59 34.98
C LEU A 12 -0.59 -1.43 33.77
N LEU A 13 -0.91 -2.74 33.76
CA LEU A 13 -0.65 -3.62 32.60
C LEU A 13 -1.65 -3.43 31.45
N LEU A 14 -2.82 -2.84 31.68
CA LEU A 14 -3.86 -2.65 30.66
C LEU A 14 -3.72 -1.34 29.86
N ALA A 15 -2.87 -0.41 30.31
CA ALA A 15 -2.74 0.92 29.70
C ALA A 15 -1.72 1.01 28.55
N THR A 16 -1.02 -0.07 28.18
CA THR A 16 0.06 -0.04 27.18
C THR A 16 -0.36 -0.44 25.77
N LEU A 17 -1.65 -0.72 25.51
CA LEU A 17 -2.16 -1.06 24.18
C LEU A 17 -3.13 0.01 23.67
N ALA A 18 -2.78 1.28 23.82
CA ALA A 18 -3.33 2.29 22.92
C ALA A 18 -2.75 2.03 21.52
N SER A 19 -3.29 1.03 20.81
CA SER A 19 -3.07 0.95 19.38
C SER A 19 -3.77 2.16 18.79
N CYS A 20 -2.99 3.15 18.37
CA CYS A 20 -3.52 4.21 17.55
C CYS A 20 -3.93 3.56 16.21
N ASP A 21 -5.23 3.27 16.07
CA ASP A 21 -5.79 2.88 14.79
C ASP A 21 -5.87 4.13 13.91
N TYR A 22 -5.07 4.17 12.86
CA TYR A 22 -5.10 5.23 11.86
C TYR A 22 -6.00 4.83 10.71
N LEU A 23 -6.89 5.74 10.31
CA LEU A 23 -7.60 5.62 9.05
C LEU A 23 -6.71 6.12 7.92
N ILE A 24 -6.38 5.21 7.03
CA ILE A 24 -5.55 5.46 5.86
C ILE A 24 -6.40 5.23 4.62
N SER A 25 -6.30 6.17 3.68
CA SER A 25 -7.02 6.11 2.43
C SER A 25 -6.02 6.23 1.29
N TYR A 26 -5.98 5.22 0.43
CA TYR A 26 -5.26 5.28 -0.84
C TYR A 26 -6.25 5.22 -1.97
N ARG A 27 -6.02 6.02 -3.00
CA ARG A 27 -6.78 5.98 -4.25
C ARG A 27 -5.85 6.07 -5.42
N GLY A 28 -6.29 5.57 -6.57
CA GLY A 28 -5.36 5.47 -7.68
C GLY A 28 -5.93 4.89 -8.95
N PHE A 29 -5.04 4.74 -9.92
CA PHE A 29 -5.35 4.17 -11.23
C PHE A 29 -4.32 3.12 -11.61
N VAL A 30 -4.75 2.11 -12.37
CA VAL A 30 -3.87 1.15 -13.03
C VAL A 30 -4.05 1.30 -14.54
N LEU A 31 -2.99 1.70 -15.23
CA LEU A 31 -2.98 2.05 -16.65
C LEU A 31 -1.99 1.16 -17.41
N ASP A 32 -2.22 0.97 -18.70
CA ASP A 32 -1.25 0.35 -19.60
C ASP A 32 -0.10 1.33 -19.86
N SER A 33 1.15 0.87 -19.69
CA SER A 33 2.32 1.75 -19.72
C SER A 33 2.65 2.31 -21.10
N GLN A 34 2.09 1.76 -22.18
CA GLN A 34 2.36 2.20 -23.56
C GLN A 34 1.23 3.06 -24.10
N THR A 35 -0.01 2.65 -23.82
CA THR A 35 -1.21 3.28 -24.38
C THR A 35 -1.88 4.24 -23.42
N GLU A 36 -1.48 4.23 -22.15
CA GLU A 36 -2.09 4.97 -21.03
C GLU A 36 -3.59 4.68 -20.83
N LYS A 37 -4.09 3.61 -21.47
CA LYS A 37 -5.49 3.20 -21.33
C LYS A 37 -5.72 2.53 -19.97
N PRO A 38 -6.91 2.68 -19.38
CA PRO A 38 -7.24 2.06 -18.10
C PRO A 38 -7.26 0.54 -18.19
N ILE A 39 -6.69 -0.10 -17.16
CA ILE A 39 -6.73 -1.55 -17.01
C ILE A 39 -7.83 -1.89 -16.00
N LYS A 40 -8.96 -2.37 -16.53
CA LYS A 40 -10.06 -2.90 -15.73
C LYS A 40 -9.71 -4.25 -15.09
N ASP A 41 -10.26 -4.53 -13.92
CA ASP A 41 -10.12 -5.80 -13.17
C ASP A 41 -8.65 -6.20 -12.97
N ALA A 42 -7.76 -5.23 -12.76
CA ALA A 42 -6.44 -5.45 -12.20
C ALA A 42 -6.57 -5.59 -10.69
N THR A 43 -5.80 -6.48 -10.09
CA THR A 43 -5.81 -6.71 -8.64
C THR A 43 -4.68 -5.94 -8.00
N VAL A 44 -5.02 -4.96 -7.17
CA VAL A 44 -4.13 -4.22 -6.28
C VAL A 44 -4.19 -4.89 -4.91
N THR A 45 -3.12 -5.54 -4.49
CA THR A 45 -3.00 -6.11 -3.15
C THR A 45 -2.33 -5.10 -2.23
N PHE A 46 -3.00 -4.76 -1.12
CA PHE A 46 -2.49 -3.90 -0.05
C PHE A 46 -2.78 -4.57 1.29
N ASP A 47 -1.77 -4.65 2.17
CA ASP A 47 -1.84 -5.38 3.44
C ASP A 47 -2.53 -6.76 3.32
N LYS A 48 -2.10 -7.54 2.30
CA LYS A 48 -2.64 -8.88 1.97
C LYS A 48 -4.11 -8.90 1.53
N GLN A 49 -4.78 -7.75 1.44
CA GLN A 49 -6.15 -7.61 0.95
C GLN A 49 -6.17 -7.23 -0.53
N PRO A 50 -6.96 -7.93 -1.37
CA PRO A 50 -7.09 -7.61 -2.79
C PRO A 50 -8.18 -6.56 -3.03
N TYR A 51 -7.88 -5.60 -3.90
CA TYR A 51 -8.78 -4.57 -4.40
C TYR A 51 -8.75 -4.62 -5.92
N ASN A 52 -9.90 -4.65 -6.58
CA ASN A 52 -9.96 -4.73 -8.04
C ASN A 52 -10.28 -3.37 -8.65
N THR A 53 -9.62 -3.06 -9.76
CA THR A 53 -9.90 -1.83 -10.50
C THR A 53 -11.22 -1.88 -11.26
N ASP A 54 -11.91 -0.75 -11.33
CA ASP A 54 -13.13 -0.59 -12.11
C ASP A 54 -12.85 -0.41 -13.63
N SER A 55 -13.88 -0.09 -14.42
CA SER A 55 -13.74 0.14 -15.86
C SER A 55 -12.87 1.32 -16.26
N LEU A 56 -12.65 2.26 -15.34
CA LEU A 56 -11.76 3.40 -15.50
C LEU A 56 -10.35 3.10 -14.98
N GLY A 57 -10.08 1.85 -14.59
CA GLY A 57 -8.82 1.43 -13.99
C GLY A 57 -8.64 1.97 -12.58
N TYR A 58 -9.69 2.52 -11.96
CA TYR A 58 -9.64 3.16 -10.66
C TYR A 58 -9.72 2.15 -9.52
N PHE A 59 -8.98 2.40 -8.45
CA PHE A 59 -9.12 1.69 -7.18
C PHE A 59 -9.14 2.67 -6.00
N GLU A 60 -9.79 2.23 -4.93
CA GLU A 60 -9.83 2.92 -3.64
C GLU A 60 -9.66 1.90 -2.52
N ILE A 61 -8.86 2.27 -1.53
CA ILE A 61 -8.52 1.45 -0.36
C ILE A 61 -8.79 2.31 0.85
N HIS A 62 -9.62 1.80 1.75
CA HIS A 62 -9.76 2.34 3.10
C HIS A 62 -9.27 1.28 4.08
N TYR A 63 -8.29 1.65 4.87
CA TYR A 63 -7.63 0.75 5.80
C TYR A 63 -7.58 1.37 7.19
N LEU A 64 -7.95 0.58 8.19
CA LEU A 64 -7.79 0.92 9.59
C LEU A 64 -6.67 0.06 10.16
N GLY A 65 -5.59 0.69 10.59
CA GLY A 65 -4.47 -0.02 11.21
C GLY A 65 -3.36 0.90 11.68
N GLY A 66 -2.24 0.30 12.11
CA GLY A 66 -1.05 1.07 12.50
C GLY A 66 -0.36 1.73 11.30
N ARG A 67 0.77 2.39 11.55
CA ARG A 67 1.63 3.02 10.51
C ARG A 67 2.94 2.25 10.27
N PRO A 68 2.93 0.96 9.86
CA PRO A 68 4.15 0.32 9.37
C PRO A 68 4.46 0.77 7.93
N ASP A 69 5.56 0.26 7.39
CA ASP A 69 5.78 0.26 5.94
C ASP A 69 4.65 -0.49 5.23
N TYR A 70 4.21 0.02 4.09
CA TYR A 70 3.20 -0.60 3.26
C TYR A 70 3.76 -1.13 1.97
N HIS A 71 3.25 -2.28 1.56
CA HIS A 71 3.60 -2.92 0.29
C HIS A 71 2.35 -3.06 -0.57
N PHE A 72 2.48 -2.62 -1.81
CA PHE A 72 1.51 -2.81 -2.88
C PHE A 72 2.06 -3.81 -3.88
N ALA A 73 1.20 -4.72 -4.33
CA ALA A 73 1.43 -5.55 -5.50
C ALA A 73 0.28 -5.39 -6.48
N VAL A 74 0.56 -5.14 -7.75
CA VAL A 74 -0.46 -4.94 -8.78
C VAL A 74 -0.30 -5.98 -9.86
N GLU A 75 -1.39 -6.72 -10.12
CA GLU A 75 -1.38 -7.84 -11.04
C GLU A 75 -2.54 -7.76 -12.03
N LYS A 76 -2.25 -8.10 -13.29
CA LYS A 76 -3.25 -8.35 -14.32
C LYS A 76 -2.73 -9.46 -15.23
N ARG A 77 -3.60 -10.39 -15.62
CA ARG A 77 -3.26 -11.41 -16.63
C ARG A 77 -2.73 -10.69 -17.88
N THR A 78 -1.67 -11.23 -18.47
CA THR A 78 -0.95 -10.68 -19.64
C THR A 78 -0.15 -9.40 -19.36
N TYR A 79 0.06 -9.00 -18.09
CA TYR A 79 0.93 -7.88 -17.72
C TYR A 79 2.01 -8.33 -16.75
N HIS A 80 3.15 -7.64 -16.78
CA HIS A 80 4.16 -7.75 -15.73
C HIS A 80 3.60 -7.23 -14.41
N LYS A 81 3.96 -7.89 -13.31
CA LYS A 81 3.54 -7.48 -11.96
C LYS A 81 4.23 -6.17 -11.57
N GLY A 82 3.47 -5.26 -10.99
CA GLY A 82 3.99 -4.04 -10.37
C GLY A 82 4.13 -4.22 -8.86
N GLN A 83 5.14 -3.59 -8.26
CA GLN A 83 5.33 -3.55 -6.80
C GLN A 83 5.74 -2.15 -6.38
N LEU A 84 5.24 -1.71 -5.22
CA LEU A 84 5.56 -0.42 -4.61
C LEU A 84 5.66 -0.61 -3.09
N THR A 85 6.73 -0.10 -2.49
CA THR A 85 6.85 0.02 -1.03
C THR A 85 6.77 1.49 -0.64
N ILE A 86 5.95 1.78 0.35
CA ILE A 86 5.85 3.08 1.01
C ILE A 86 6.40 2.89 2.42
N GLU A 87 7.49 3.57 2.74
CA GLU A 87 8.14 3.46 4.04
C GLU A 87 7.61 4.54 4.98
N TYR A 88 7.37 4.20 6.24
CA TYR A 88 6.92 5.16 7.24
C TYR A 88 8.11 5.72 8.02
N ASP A 89 8.27 7.05 8.02
CA ASP A 89 9.27 7.74 8.83
C ASP A 89 8.63 8.19 10.15
N ASP A 90 8.84 7.40 11.21
CA ASP A 90 8.39 7.68 12.57
C ASP A 90 8.82 9.07 13.07
N ASN A 91 9.99 9.58 12.64
CA ASN A 91 10.54 10.84 13.16
C ASN A 91 9.80 12.06 12.62
N ASN A 92 9.27 11.95 11.40
CA ASN A 92 8.57 13.02 10.71
C ASN A 92 7.07 12.75 10.61
N GLU A 93 6.60 11.58 11.08
CA GLU A 93 5.24 11.07 10.92
C GLU A 93 4.73 11.12 9.48
N VAL A 94 5.63 10.90 8.52
CA VAL A 94 5.37 11.04 7.09
C VAL A 94 5.77 9.76 6.37
N TYR A 95 5.00 9.39 5.36
CA TYR A 95 5.34 8.32 4.43
C TYR A 95 6.30 8.79 3.34
N LYS A 96 7.40 8.08 3.14
CA LYS A 96 8.35 8.29 2.04
C LYS A 96 8.24 7.16 1.02
N ILE A 97 8.26 7.52 -0.26
CA ILE A 97 8.33 6.52 -1.34
C ILE A 97 9.80 6.30 -1.65
N GLU A 98 10.45 5.34 -0.97
CA GLU A 98 11.89 5.15 -1.11
C GLU A 98 12.30 4.03 -2.08
N LYS A 99 11.46 3.02 -2.36
CA LYS A 99 11.97 1.84 -3.10
C LYS A 99 11.02 1.19 -4.09
N ILE A 100 11.58 1.00 -5.29
CA ILE A 100 10.99 0.36 -6.46
C ILE A 100 11.79 -0.93 -6.71
N GLU A 101 11.36 -2.06 -6.16
CA GLU A 101 11.96 -3.36 -6.49
C GLU A 101 11.07 -4.08 -7.50
N ILE A 102 11.58 -4.27 -8.72
CA ILE A 102 10.92 -5.03 -9.77
C ILE A 102 11.56 -6.41 -9.80
N ALA A 103 10.79 -7.45 -9.51
CA ALA A 103 11.26 -8.83 -9.62
C ALA A 103 11.65 -9.15 -11.07
N GLN A 104 12.95 -9.39 -11.26
CA GLN A 104 13.66 -9.98 -12.42
C GLN A 104 13.98 -9.05 -13.61
N ARG A 105 15.19 -8.48 -13.55
CA ARG A 105 16.10 -8.11 -14.67
C ARG A 105 15.45 -7.62 -15.98
N ILE A 106 14.72 -6.51 -15.91
CA ILE A 106 14.49 -5.66 -17.09
C ILE A 106 15.13 -4.30 -16.80
N PRO A 107 15.98 -3.76 -17.68
CA PRO A 107 16.70 -2.51 -17.44
C PRO A 107 15.71 -1.35 -17.23
N PHE A 108 16.02 -0.55 -16.22
CA PHE A 108 15.29 0.63 -15.77
C PHE A 108 14.92 1.57 -16.91
N ASN A 109 13.63 1.87 -17.04
CA ASN A 109 13.18 3.24 -17.25
C ASN A 109 12.24 3.56 -16.07
N SER A 110 12.70 4.45 -15.21
CA SER A 110 12.34 4.60 -13.80
C SER A 110 10.95 5.23 -13.52
N MET A 111 9.92 4.93 -14.32
CA MET A 111 8.63 5.67 -14.32
C MET A 111 7.39 4.77 -14.47
N ASN A 112 7.31 3.65 -13.75
CA ASN A 112 6.08 2.81 -13.77
C ASN A 112 5.01 3.30 -12.79
N PHE A 113 5.19 4.44 -12.12
CA PHE A 113 4.15 5.04 -11.30
C PHE A 113 4.30 6.55 -11.18
N LYS A 114 3.19 7.22 -10.85
CA LYS A 114 3.15 8.65 -10.52
C LYS A 114 2.37 8.84 -9.23
N VAL A 115 2.91 9.67 -8.33
CA VAL A 115 2.22 10.09 -7.11
C VAL A 115 1.99 11.60 -7.14
N THR A 116 0.73 12.01 -7.02
CA THR A 116 0.29 13.42 -6.96
C THR A 116 -0.89 13.52 -6.01
N ASP A 117 -0.87 14.47 -5.08
CA ASP A 117 -2.02 14.82 -4.22
C ASP A 117 -2.77 13.57 -3.68
N ASP A 118 -2.02 12.65 -3.05
CA ASP A 118 -2.49 11.38 -2.45
C ASP A 118 -3.02 10.32 -3.43
N THR A 119 -2.71 10.45 -4.73
CA THR A 119 -3.14 9.51 -5.76
C THR A 119 -1.98 8.66 -6.27
N LEU A 120 -2.14 7.33 -6.25
CA LEU A 120 -1.17 6.35 -6.74
C LEU A 120 -1.54 5.89 -8.15
N THR A 121 -0.74 6.20 -9.16
CA THR A 121 -0.95 5.67 -10.52
C THR A 121 0.07 4.60 -10.81
N PHE A 122 -0.36 3.38 -11.14
CA PHE A 122 0.49 2.29 -11.61
C PHE A 122 0.42 2.17 -13.13
N TYR A 123 1.56 2.06 -13.80
CA TYR A 123 1.67 1.78 -15.23
C TYR A 123 2.20 0.35 -15.42
N LEU A 124 1.35 -0.54 -15.91
CA LEU A 124 1.73 -1.93 -16.17
C LEU A 124 2.13 -2.13 -17.63
N LYS A 125 3.25 -2.83 -17.83
CA LYS A 125 3.72 -3.25 -19.14
C LYS A 125 3.14 -4.61 -19.50
N LYS A 126 2.56 -4.75 -20.70
CA LYS A 126 2.13 -6.06 -21.22
C LYS A 126 3.29 -7.05 -21.30
N LEU A 127 3.02 -8.30 -20.93
CA LEU A 127 3.79 -9.46 -21.37
C LEU A 127 3.56 -9.55 -22.88
N ILE A 128 4.63 -9.48 -23.67
CA ILE A 128 4.61 -9.37 -25.14
C ILE A 128 3.61 -10.39 -25.75
N GLU A 129 2.84 -9.97 -26.78
CA GLU A 129 2.05 -10.87 -27.64
C GLU A 129 2.95 -11.71 -28.56
#